data_AF-A0AAU4I9D8-F1
#
_entry.id   AF-A0AAU4I9D8-F1
#
_cell.length_a   1.000
_cell.length_b   1.000
_cell.length_c   1.000
_cell.angle_alpha   90.00
_cell.angle_beta   90.00
_cell.angle_gamma   90.00
#
_symmetry.space_group_name_H-M   'P 1'
#
loop_
_entity.id
_entity.type
_entity.pdbx_description
1 polymer ?
#
loop_
_entity_poly.entity_id
_entity_poly.type
_entity_poly.pdbx_seq_one_letter_code
_entity_poly.pdbx_strand_id
1 'polypeptide(L)'
;MTTSQDNHLTRVAAPEGVAPGTGYNHVVWGTGRFVAVSGQCAFDEKGELVGEGDAAAQARQVFENLRLCLAAAGATFDDVVKLTYFVTDVAHLPAVREARDEVIAPDRLPASSAVQVAALFRPELLMEIEAFAVLPERTGTGSHSGAETETGFRTGSGAGFGTGFKTGFAS
;
A
#
# COMPACT_ATOMS: atom_id res chain seq x y z
N MET A 1 17.75 -24.05 8.07
CA MET A 1 17.97 -23.74 6.64
C MET A 1 16.85 -22.83 6.23
N THR A 2 17.08 -21.51 6.29
CA THR A 2 16.08 -20.51 5.92
C THR A 2 16.19 -20.31 4.43
N THR A 3 15.15 -20.71 3.70
CA THR A 3 15.06 -20.56 2.25
C THR A 3 15.24 -19.08 1.91
N SER A 4 16.32 -18.75 1.20
CA SER A 4 16.48 -17.47 0.53
C SER A 4 15.30 -17.33 -0.41
N GLN A 5 14.35 -16.45 -0.09
CA GLN A 5 13.28 -16.08 -1.01
C GLN A 5 13.96 -15.42 -2.20
N ASP A 6 13.96 -16.10 -3.35
CA ASP A 6 14.42 -15.53 -4.61
C ASP A 6 13.68 -14.21 -4.83
N ASN A 7 14.40 -13.11 -4.71
CA ASN A 7 13.85 -11.76 -4.79
C ASN A 7 13.35 -11.53 -6.22
N HIS A 8 12.04 -11.57 -6.42
CA HIS A 8 11.36 -11.42 -7.72
C HIS A 8 11.43 -9.99 -8.27
N LEU A 9 12.06 -9.08 -7.53
CA LEU A 9 12.26 -7.69 -7.91
C LEU A 9 13.73 -7.41 -8.21
N THR A 10 13.98 -6.80 -9.37
CA THR A 10 15.26 -6.22 -9.71
C THR A 10 15.35 -4.77 -9.23
N ARG A 11 16.49 -4.39 -8.67
CA ARG A 11 16.78 -3.06 -8.13
C ARG A 11 18.05 -2.50 -8.76
N VAL A 12 18.01 -1.26 -9.21
CA VAL A 12 19.14 -0.54 -9.79
C VAL A 12 19.39 0.73 -8.98
N ALA A 13 20.44 0.70 -8.17
CA ALA A 13 20.79 1.81 -7.28
C ALA A 13 21.43 3.00 -8.02
N ALA A 14 22.16 2.74 -9.11
CA ALA A 14 22.90 3.74 -9.88
C ALA A 14 22.94 3.34 -11.36
N PRO A 15 21.92 3.70 -12.16
CA PRO A 15 21.94 3.47 -13.61
C PRO A 15 23.01 4.32 -14.28
N GLU A 16 23.54 3.84 -15.41
CA GLU A 16 24.55 4.56 -16.18
C GLU A 16 24.05 5.96 -16.57
N GLY A 17 24.89 6.97 -16.37
CA GLY A 17 24.56 8.36 -16.67
C GLY A 17 23.69 9.09 -15.62
N VAL A 18 23.31 8.42 -14.52
CA VAL A 18 22.56 9.05 -13.42
C VAL A 18 23.41 9.10 -12.16
N ALA A 19 23.38 10.24 -11.46
CA ALA A 19 24.09 10.40 -10.19
C ALA A 19 23.63 9.35 -9.15
N PRO A 20 24.53 8.77 -8.33
CA PRO A 20 24.15 7.78 -7.33
C PRO A 20 23.06 8.30 -6.37
N GLY A 21 22.03 7.48 -6.14
CA GLY A 21 21.01 7.77 -5.13
C GLY A 21 21.51 7.46 -3.72
N THR A 22 21.03 8.20 -2.72
CA THR A 22 21.27 7.89 -1.30
C THR A 22 19.94 7.54 -0.64
N GLY A 23 19.80 6.30 -0.16
CA GLY A 23 18.62 5.86 0.59
C GLY A 23 17.41 5.49 -0.27
N TYR A 24 17.62 5.09 -1.54
CA TYR A 24 16.61 4.50 -2.44
C TYR A 24 17.29 3.83 -3.64
N ASN A 25 16.55 3.03 -4.41
CA ASN A 25 16.98 2.56 -5.73
C ASN A 25 16.35 3.43 -6.84
N HIS A 26 17.10 3.86 -7.85
CA HIS A 26 16.56 4.68 -8.94
C HIS A 26 15.50 3.95 -9.76
N VAL A 27 15.69 2.64 -9.95
CA VAL A 27 14.75 1.80 -10.71
C VAL A 27 14.49 0.52 -9.93
N VAL A 28 13.22 0.15 -9.78
CA VAL A 28 12.78 -1.13 -9.23
C VAL A 28 11.68 -1.69 -10.13
N TRP A 29 11.80 -2.95 -10.52
CA TRP A 29 10.77 -3.62 -11.32
C TRP A 29 10.72 -5.12 -11.02
N GLY A 30 9.62 -5.74 -11.41
CA GLY A 30 9.40 -7.18 -11.36
C GLY A 30 8.11 -7.53 -12.10
N THR A 31 7.76 -8.81 -12.13
CA THR A 31 6.53 -9.29 -12.75
C THR A 31 5.64 -9.95 -11.70
N GLY A 32 4.33 -9.72 -11.83
CA GLY A 32 3.30 -10.39 -11.04
C GLY A 32 2.17 -9.46 -10.61
N ARG A 33 1.53 -9.79 -9.48
CA ARG A 33 0.34 -9.08 -9.01
C ARG A 33 0.71 -7.74 -8.38
N PHE A 34 0.16 -6.66 -8.92
CA PHE A 34 0.29 -5.31 -8.40
C PHE A 34 -0.62 -5.06 -7.20
N VAL A 35 -0.10 -4.33 -6.21
CA VAL A 35 -0.81 -3.87 -5.02
C VAL A 35 -0.55 -2.38 -4.84
N ALA A 36 -1.61 -1.58 -4.77
CA ALA A 36 -1.55 -0.19 -4.35
C ALA A 36 -2.06 -0.06 -2.92
N VAL A 37 -1.23 0.53 -2.06
CA VAL A 37 -1.56 0.85 -0.67
C VAL A 37 -1.81 2.34 -0.59
N SER A 38 -3.02 2.74 -0.17
CA SER A 38 -3.36 4.14 0.09
C SER A 38 -2.40 4.78 1.08
N GLY A 39 -2.27 6.11 1.03
CA GLY A 39 -1.48 6.88 1.98
C GLY A 39 -1.86 6.54 3.43
N GLN A 40 -0.87 6.10 4.19
CA GLN A 40 -1.01 5.82 5.61
C GLN A 40 -0.56 7.04 6.41
N CYS A 41 -1.37 7.36 7.42
CA CYS A 41 -1.11 8.39 8.41
C CYS A 41 -0.94 7.74 9.79
N ALA A 42 -0.49 8.51 10.78
CA ALA A 42 -0.15 8.03 12.11
C ALA A 42 -1.38 7.78 13.01
N PHE A 43 -2.29 6.93 12.55
CA PHE A 43 -3.47 6.51 13.30
C PHE A 43 -3.28 5.13 13.91
N ASP A 44 -3.79 4.90 15.11
CA ASP A 44 -3.93 3.56 15.67
C ASP A 44 -5.18 2.84 15.12
N GLU A 45 -5.41 1.60 15.59
CA GLU A 45 -6.57 0.78 15.19
C GLU A 45 -7.94 1.41 15.53
N LYS A 46 -7.96 2.39 16.44
CA LYS A 46 -9.18 3.10 16.86
C LYS A 46 -9.39 4.38 16.06
N GLY A 47 -8.43 4.74 15.20
CA GLY A 47 -8.43 5.99 14.44
C GLY A 47 -7.91 7.18 15.23
N GLU A 48 -7.24 6.95 16.37
CA GLU A 48 -6.66 8.00 17.19
C GLU A 48 -5.25 8.34 16.73
N LEU A 49 -4.87 9.63 16.85
CA LEU A 49 -3.52 10.06 16.49
C LEU A 49 -2.49 9.46 17.45
N VAL A 50 -1.43 8.90 16.87
CA VAL A 50 -0.24 8.48 17.61
C VAL A 50 0.85 9.53 17.44
N GLY A 51 1.39 10.06 18.53
CA GLY A 51 2.55 10.96 18.50
C GLY A 51 2.24 12.39 18.02
N GLU A 52 1.26 13.07 18.63
CA GLU A 52 1.02 14.48 18.35
C GLU A 52 2.31 15.31 18.58
N GLY A 53 2.74 16.05 17.55
CA GLY A 53 4.00 16.82 17.58
C GLY A 53 5.29 15.99 17.57
N ASP A 54 5.21 14.65 17.52
CA ASP A 54 6.36 13.74 17.50
C ASP A 54 6.46 13.03 16.14
N ALA A 55 7.35 13.55 15.29
CA ALA A 55 7.59 13.00 13.96
C ALA A 55 8.11 11.55 14.00
N ALA A 56 8.88 11.15 15.00
CA ALA A 56 9.42 9.80 15.08
C ALA A 56 8.34 8.79 15.49
N ALA A 57 7.48 9.14 16.44
CA ALA A 57 6.32 8.32 16.78
C ALA A 57 5.33 8.21 15.61
N GLN A 58 5.06 9.32 14.91
CA GLN A 58 4.21 9.29 13.72
C GLN A 58 4.79 8.42 12.61
N ALA A 59 6.09 8.54 12.32
CA ALA A 59 6.76 7.74 11.30
C ALA A 59 6.64 6.24 11.58
N ARG A 60 6.94 5.81 12.82
CA ARG A 60 6.80 4.39 13.22
C ARG A 60 5.37 3.89 13.07
N GLN A 61 4.37 4.68 13.47
CA GLN A 61 2.97 4.30 13.30
C GLN A 61 2.58 4.18 11.82
N VAL A 62 3.04 5.12 10.97
CA VAL A 62 2.80 5.06 9.52
C VAL A 62 3.39 3.79 8.90
N PHE A 63 4.62 3.42 9.26
CA PHE A 63 5.24 2.19 8.75
C PHE A 63 4.57 0.92 9.30
N GLU A 64 4.08 0.92 10.54
CA GLU A 64 3.26 -0.18 11.05
C GLU A 64 1.94 -0.33 10.28
N ASN A 65 1.27 0.78 9.98
CA ASN A 65 0.05 0.78 9.19
C ASN A 65 0.30 0.28 7.76
N LEU A 66 1.41 0.70 7.13
CA LEU A 66 1.85 0.16 5.83
C LEU A 66 2.09 -1.35 5.91
N ARG A 67 2.74 -1.84 6.97
CA ARG A 67 2.98 -3.27 7.18
C ARG A 67 1.67 -4.05 7.23
N LEU A 68 0.67 -3.55 7.95
CA LEU A 68 -0.66 -4.15 8.05
C LEU A 68 -1.39 -4.18 6.70
N CYS A 69 -1.37 -3.08 5.96
CA CYS A 69 -1.97 -3.01 4.62
C CYS A 69 -1.29 -3.96 3.62
N LEU A 70 0.04 -4.02 3.63
CA LEU A 70 0.81 -4.96 2.81
C LEU A 70 0.45 -6.41 3.17
N ALA A 71 0.41 -6.73 4.46
CA ALA A 71 0.07 -8.07 4.95
C ALA A 71 -1.35 -8.50 4.53
N ALA A 72 -2.32 -7.58 4.48
CA ALA A 72 -3.66 -7.87 3.98
C ALA A 72 -3.68 -8.30 2.51
N ALA A 73 -2.71 -7.86 1.71
CA ALA A 73 -2.50 -8.31 0.34
C ALA A 73 -1.59 -9.54 0.24
N GLY A 74 -1.10 -10.09 1.36
CA GLY A 74 -0.09 -11.15 1.40
C GLY A 74 1.32 -10.68 1.04
N ALA A 75 1.58 -9.37 1.11
CA ALA A 75 2.84 -8.73 0.78
C ALA A 75 3.64 -8.38 2.04
N THR A 76 4.91 -8.06 1.84
CA THR A 76 5.85 -7.54 2.83
C THR A 76 6.54 -6.30 2.26
N PHE A 77 7.40 -5.64 3.05
CA PHE A 77 8.20 -4.53 2.54
C PHE A 77 9.17 -4.93 1.42
N ASP A 78 9.49 -6.22 1.33
CA ASP A 78 10.38 -6.75 0.29
C ASP A 78 9.75 -6.73 -1.10
N ASP A 79 8.41 -6.72 -1.15
CA ASP A 79 7.59 -6.64 -2.36
C ASP A 79 7.38 -5.17 -2.81
N VAL A 80 7.75 -4.19 -1.99
CA VAL A 80 7.54 -2.77 -2.28
C VAL A 80 8.49 -2.31 -3.38
N VAL A 81 7.91 -1.75 -4.44
CA VAL A 81 8.64 -1.19 -5.59
C VAL A 81 8.77 0.34 -5.50
N LYS A 82 7.83 1.01 -4.82
CA LYS A 82 7.81 2.48 -4.69
C LYS A 82 7.25 2.91 -3.34
N LEU A 83 7.91 3.89 -2.72
CA LEU A 83 7.36 4.69 -1.62
C LEU A 83 7.25 6.15 -2.05
N THR A 84 6.15 6.82 -1.68
CA THR A 84 6.03 8.28 -1.82
C THR A 84 5.83 8.88 -0.44
N TYR A 85 6.73 9.79 -0.06
CA TYR A 85 6.68 10.47 1.24
C TYR A 85 6.12 11.88 1.05
N PHE A 86 5.02 12.17 1.72
CA PHE A 86 4.48 13.51 1.87
C PHE A 86 4.74 13.97 3.31
N VAL A 87 5.46 15.07 3.48
CA VAL A 87 5.75 15.64 4.81
C VAL A 87 5.29 17.09 4.86
N THR A 88 4.83 17.56 6.02
CA THR A 88 4.45 18.99 6.18
C THR A 88 5.67 19.90 6.32
N ASP A 89 6.78 19.35 6.83
CA ASP A 89 8.10 19.98 6.91
C ASP A 89 9.18 18.96 6.53
N VAL A 90 10.11 19.33 5.64
CA VAL A 90 11.27 18.48 5.27
C VAL A 90 12.14 18.11 6.48
N ALA A 91 12.08 18.87 7.58
CA ALA A 91 12.73 18.54 8.85
C ALA A 91 12.26 17.22 9.47
N HIS A 92 11.11 16.67 9.03
CA HIS A 92 10.61 15.37 9.46
C HIS A 92 11.20 14.18 8.68
N LEU A 93 11.85 14.41 7.53
CA LEU A 93 12.43 13.33 6.72
C LEU A 93 13.45 12.44 7.43
N PRO A 94 14.31 12.94 8.35
CA PRO A 94 15.19 12.08 9.14
C PRO A 94 14.40 11.02 9.94
N ALA A 95 13.32 11.42 10.60
CA ALA A 95 12.46 10.49 11.36
C ALA A 95 11.78 9.45 10.46
N VAL A 96 11.31 9.88 9.28
CA VAL A 96 10.75 8.96 8.27
C VAL A 96 11.78 7.93 7.81
N ARG A 97 13.02 8.37 7.56
CA ARG A 97 14.11 7.49 7.10
C ARG A 97 14.55 6.51 8.19
N GLU A 98 14.62 6.96 9.44
CA GLU A 98 14.92 6.09 10.57
C GLU A 98 13.86 4.97 10.71
N ALA A 99 12.57 5.33 10.74
CA ALA A 99 11.49 4.34 10.80
C ALA A 99 11.46 3.39 9.59
N ARG A 100 11.81 3.88 8.39
CA ARG A 100 11.96 3.03 7.20
C ARG A 100 13.11 2.04 7.36
N ASP A 101 14.25 2.49 7.88
CA ASP A 101 15.45 1.66 8.00
C ASP A 101 15.29 0.60 9.11
N GLU A 102 14.33 0.76 10.02
CA GLU A 102 13.89 -0.29 10.96
C GLU A 102 13.18 -1.47 10.28
N VAL A 103 12.53 -1.25 9.12
CA VAL A 103 11.66 -2.26 8.47
C VAL A 103 12.10 -2.67 7.06
N ILE A 104 13.02 -1.94 6.42
CA ILE A 104 13.55 -2.23 5.08
C ILE A 104 15.07 -2.30 5.12
N ALA A 105 15.63 -3.42 4.68
CA ALA A 105 17.08 -3.58 4.62
C ALA A 105 17.71 -2.57 3.61
N PRO A 106 18.90 -2.01 3.88
CA PRO A 106 19.54 -1.01 3.03
C PRO A 106 19.76 -1.43 1.57
N ASP A 107 19.98 -2.72 1.32
CA ASP A 107 20.18 -3.31 -0.01
C ASP A 107 18.86 -3.63 -0.74
N ARG A 108 17.71 -3.41 -0.08
CA ARG A 108 16.36 -3.76 -0.59
C ARG A 108 15.43 -2.56 -0.73
N LEU A 109 15.96 -1.34 -0.56
CA LEU A 109 15.17 -0.10 -0.61
C LEU A 109 14.38 0.02 -1.92
N PRO A 110 13.12 0.50 -1.89
CA PRO A 110 12.33 0.72 -3.09
C PRO A 110 12.80 1.96 -3.87
N ALA A 111 12.19 2.21 -5.03
CA ALA A 111 12.20 3.55 -5.60
C ALA A 111 11.49 4.51 -4.66
N SER A 112 11.84 5.80 -4.69
CA SER A 112 11.20 6.76 -3.79
C SER A 112 11.09 8.17 -4.35
N SER A 113 10.13 8.91 -3.79
CA SER A 113 10.00 10.35 -3.98
C SER A 113 9.63 10.95 -2.64
N ALA A 114 10.14 12.14 -2.33
CA ALA A 114 9.82 12.86 -1.13
C ALA A 114 9.44 14.30 -1.50
N VAL A 115 8.33 14.78 -0.98
CA VAL A 115 7.85 16.14 -1.22
C VAL A 115 7.36 16.75 0.08
N GLN A 116 7.63 18.04 0.25
CA GLN A 116 6.95 18.82 1.27
C GLN A 116 5.61 19.31 0.72
N VAL A 117 4.54 19.08 1.46
CA VAL A 117 3.18 19.52 1.14
C VAL A 117 2.77 20.68 2.04
N ALA A 118 1.85 21.52 1.56
CA ALA A 118 1.37 22.67 2.33
C ALA A 118 0.59 22.24 3.60
N ALA A 119 -0.15 21.14 3.51
CA ALA A 119 -0.91 20.54 4.61
C ALA A 119 -1.32 19.11 4.25
N LEU A 120 -1.63 18.32 5.27
CA LEU A 120 -2.37 17.06 5.17
C LEU A 120 -3.84 17.27 5.56
N PHE A 121 -4.67 16.24 5.45
CA PHE A 121 -6.11 16.37 5.67
C PHE A 121 -6.50 16.69 7.13
N ARG A 122 -5.57 16.55 8.08
CA ARG A 122 -5.69 17.08 9.44
C ARG A 122 -4.40 17.81 9.84
N PRO A 123 -4.49 18.90 10.62
CA PRO A 123 -3.34 19.74 10.96
C PRO A 123 -2.30 19.05 11.87
N GLU A 124 -2.70 18.05 12.64
CA GLU A 124 -1.82 17.34 13.58
C GLU A 124 -0.94 16.27 12.90
N LEU A 125 -1.23 15.96 11.63
CA LEU A 125 -0.46 15.01 10.84
C LEU A 125 0.79 15.67 10.27
N LEU A 126 1.94 15.04 10.52
CA LEU A 126 3.24 15.53 10.06
C LEU A 126 3.70 14.85 8.77
N MET A 127 3.15 13.67 8.48
CA MET A 127 3.51 12.88 7.31
C MET A 127 2.40 11.93 6.87
N GLU A 128 2.42 11.60 5.58
CA GLU A 128 1.64 10.56 4.94
C GLU A 128 2.55 9.79 3.98
N ILE A 129 2.46 8.46 3.98
CA ILE A 129 3.29 7.61 3.12
C ILE A 129 2.43 6.57 2.42
N GLU A 130 2.54 6.48 1.09
CA GLU A 130 1.91 5.45 0.28
C GLU A 130 2.95 4.47 -0.27
N ALA A 131 2.47 3.28 -0.67
CA ALA A 131 3.32 2.25 -1.23
C ALA A 131 2.69 1.58 -2.45
N PHE A 132 3.54 1.28 -3.44
CA PHE A 132 3.23 0.29 -4.47
C PHE A 132 4.09 -0.95 -4.25
N ALA A 133 3.46 -2.11 -4.39
CA ALA A 133 4.13 -3.40 -4.30
C ALA A 133 3.78 -4.29 -5.49
N VAL A 134 4.67 -5.23 -5.80
CA VAL A 134 4.47 -6.29 -6.79
C VAL A 134 4.80 -7.59 -6.10
N LEU A 135 3.91 -8.57 -6.13
CA LEU A 135 4.15 -9.92 -5.63
C LEU A 135 4.32 -10.88 -6.82
N PRO A 136 5.03 -12.00 -6.67
CA PRO A 136 5.06 -13.04 -7.68
C PRO A 136 3.64 -13.51 -8.04
N GLU A 137 3.44 -13.91 -9.29
CA GLU A 137 2.22 -14.64 -9.66
C GLU A 137 2.09 -15.89 -8.79
N ARG A 138 0.88 -16.16 -8.29
CA ARG A 138 0.62 -17.40 -7.57
C ARG A 138 0.80 -18.56 -8.55
N THR A 139 1.87 -19.33 -8.41
CA THR A 139 2.00 -20.61 -9.11
C THR A 139 0.89 -21.53 -8.61
N GLY A 140 -0.07 -21.83 -9.48
CA GLY A 140 -1.24 -22.61 -9.14
C GLY A 140 -0.90 -24.06 -8.85
N THR A 141 -0.83 -24.43 -7.57
CA THR A 141 -1.12 -25.79 -7.11
C THR A 141 -2.28 -25.73 -6.12
N GLY A 142 -3.49 -25.78 -6.67
CA GLY A 142 -4.75 -25.78 -5.93
C GLY A 142 -5.87 -26.16 -6.89
N SER A 143 -6.19 -27.45 -6.90
CA SER A 143 -7.25 -28.11 -7.66
C SER A 143 -8.55 -27.30 -7.74
N HIS A 144 -9.06 -27.10 -8.96
CA HIS A 144 -10.50 -26.94 -9.16
C HIS A 144 -11.19 -28.24 -8.70
N SER A 145 -11.69 -28.29 -7.46
CA SER A 145 -12.76 -29.21 -7.13
C SER A 145 -14.06 -28.55 -7.58
N GLY A 146 -14.64 -29.10 -8.65
CA GLY A 146 -15.83 -28.57 -9.29
C GLY A 146 -17.02 -28.38 -8.35
N ALA A 147 -17.73 -27.30 -8.59
CA ALA A 147 -19.16 -27.22 -8.37
C ALA A 147 -19.74 -26.49 -9.59
N GLU A 148 -19.98 -27.23 -10.66
CA GLU A 148 -20.96 -26.82 -11.65
C GLU A 148 -22.31 -26.75 -10.94
N THR A 149 -22.76 -25.55 -10.56
CA THR A 149 -24.17 -25.31 -10.34
C THR A 149 -24.81 -25.07 -11.71
N GLU A 150 -25.32 -26.12 -12.32
CA GLU A 150 -26.36 -26.04 -13.35
C GLU A 150 -27.54 -25.23 -12.78
N THR A 151 -27.65 -23.96 -13.16
CA THR A 151 -28.91 -23.22 -13.05
C THR A 151 -29.76 -23.51 -14.27
N GLY A 152 -30.55 -24.58 -14.16
CA GLY A 152 -31.60 -24.90 -15.11
C GLY A 152 -32.59 -23.74 -15.23
N PHE A 153 -32.66 -23.15 -16.42
CA PHE A 153 -33.69 -22.22 -16.84
C PHE A 153 -35.04 -22.97 -16.90
N ARG A 154 -35.89 -22.78 -15.89
CA ARG A 154 -37.31 -23.18 -15.96
C ARG A 154 -38.16 -21.94 -16.25
N THR A 155 -38.79 -21.93 -17.41
CA THR A 155 -39.86 -20.99 -17.76
C THR A 155 -41.07 -21.26 -16.88
N GLY A 156 -41.38 -20.34 -15.96
CA GLY A 156 -42.61 -20.33 -15.18
C GLY A 156 -43.33 -19.00 -15.38
N SER A 157 -44.38 -19.01 -16.19
CA SER A 157 -45.36 -17.94 -16.34
C SER A 157 -46.17 -17.77 -15.06
N GLY A 158 -46.33 -16.54 -14.56
CA GLY A 158 -47.27 -16.28 -13.45
C GLY A 158 -47.22 -14.88 -12.84
N ALA A 159 -48.06 -14.00 -13.37
CA ALA A 159 -48.83 -12.94 -12.69
C ALA A 159 -48.18 -12.02 -11.63
N GLY A 160 -47.99 -10.75 -12.04
CA GLY A 160 -48.59 -9.54 -11.45
C GLY A 160 -48.32 -9.18 -9.98
N PHE A 161 -47.72 -8.01 -9.73
CA PHE A 161 -48.15 -7.06 -8.68
C PHE A 161 -47.59 -5.66 -9.00
N GLY A 162 -48.42 -4.64 -8.78
CA GLY A 162 -48.25 -3.28 -9.29
C GLY A 162 -47.28 -2.40 -8.50
N THR A 163 -46.72 -1.41 -9.19
CA THR A 163 -45.87 -0.36 -8.62
C THR A 163 -46.60 0.98 -8.68
N GLY A 164 -47.02 1.46 -7.51
CA GLY A 164 -47.27 2.87 -7.27
C GLY A 164 -46.05 3.46 -6.56
N PHE A 165 -45.30 4.34 -7.23
CA PHE A 165 -44.27 5.16 -6.59
C PHE A 165 -44.56 6.62 -6.94
N LYS A 166 -45.00 7.40 -5.95
CA LYS A 166 -45.13 8.85 -6.05
C LYS A 166 -43.79 9.48 -5.69
N THR A 167 -43.28 10.31 -6.59
CA THR A 167 -42.19 11.25 -6.34
C THR A 167 -42.71 12.42 -5.50
N GLY A 168 -41.92 12.83 -4.51
CA GLY A 168 -42.18 14.02 -3.70
C GLY A 168 -40.85 14.70 -3.39
N PHE A 169 -40.48 15.68 -4.22
CA PHE A 169 -39.52 16.72 -3.88
C PHE A 169 -40.30 17.87 -3.25
N ALA A 170 -39.82 18.38 -2.11
CA ALA A 170 -40.21 19.68 -1.60
C ALA A 170 -38.93 20.45 -1.22
N SER A 171 -38.88 21.65 -1.80
CA SER A 171 -38.12 22.87 -1.49
C SER A 171 -37.23 22.91 -0.25
#